data_AF-A0A1R1YB87-F1
#
_entry.id   AF-A0A1R1YB87-F1
#
_cell.length_a   1.000
_cell.length_b   1.000
_cell.length_c   1.000
_cell.angle_alpha   90.00
_cell.angle_beta   90.00
_cell.angle_gamma   90.00
#
_symmetry.space_group_name_H-M   'P 1'
#
loop_
_entity.id
_entity.type
_entity.pdbx_description
1 polymer ?
#
loop_
_entity_poly.entity_id
_entity_poly.type
_entity_poly.pdbx_seq_one_letter_code
_entity_poly.pdbx_strand_id
1 'polypeptide(L)'
;MPLLDENNSHGGYNTVLKTVFSHVFDKKVPGDCGHLAVIYDKNVMEASGYATALADMAKETVYLVPYYKDEPNDHIKWVMQEKDLNGEAGEVRHAEAVEQDPDQVEDEGAEPDSVVPSRWAQQNDGRDRFPETINNVAKSEIPLWLKSMGNVGVLKVPYSNAGQGVYTITSSKQLESFMNTRHHYDKFIVQSLVGNSNWSSRTKGESFYHVGTIPDKKDNTYVCDIRMMVAGSDNGFVPVCIYSRKARKPLVSVLDDHSSINSWEILGTNLSVKLADNSWTTEPARLALMDHKDFNKLGLGIDDLIDCYIQTVLSTIAIDKMCKKLINDDNSFNAKLFADLNPDDSLLDEIKK
;
A
#
# COMPACT_ATOMS: atom_id res chain seq x y z
N MET A 1 1.03 -1.20 -12.98
CA MET A 1 0.51 -1.30 -14.37
C MET A 1 1.75 -1.34 -15.25
N PRO A 2 1.92 -2.29 -16.20
CA PRO A 2 2.97 -2.12 -17.20
C PRO A 2 2.71 -0.77 -17.87
N LEU A 3 3.77 -0.01 -18.10
CA LEU A 3 3.66 1.26 -18.79
C LEU A 3 2.92 1.01 -20.11
N LEU A 4 1.84 1.76 -20.34
CA LEU A 4 1.06 1.67 -21.59
C LEU A 4 1.92 1.99 -22.83
N ASP A 5 3.11 2.56 -22.60
CA ASP A 5 4.18 2.76 -23.56
C ASP A 5 5.49 2.26 -22.94
N GLU A 6 6.02 1.14 -23.44
CA GLU A 6 7.30 0.56 -23.00
C GLU A 6 8.49 1.51 -23.27
N ASN A 7 8.31 2.57 -24.08
CA ASN A 7 9.33 3.59 -24.32
C ASN A 7 9.28 4.76 -23.33
N ASN A 8 8.33 4.78 -22.39
CA ASN A 8 8.28 5.83 -21.36
C ASN A 8 9.19 5.48 -20.17
N SER A 9 10.50 5.60 -20.37
CA SER A 9 11.53 5.34 -19.37
C SER A 9 11.36 6.12 -18.05
N HIS A 10 10.57 7.20 -18.03
CA HIS A 10 10.34 8.05 -16.84
C HIS A 10 9.04 7.75 -16.08
N GLY A 11 8.12 6.95 -16.65
CA GLY A 11 6.79 6.73 -16.08
C GLY A 11 6.77 5.92 -14.78
N GLY A 12 7.66 4.93 -14.64
CA GLY A 12 7.78 4.11 -13.43
C GLY A 12 8.31 4.92 -12.24
N TYR A 13 9.42 5.64 -12.43
CA TYR A 13 10.05 6.48 -11.41
C TYR A 13 9.10 7.56 -10.86
N ASN A 14 8.39 8.26 -11.75
CA ASN A 14 7.42 9.28 -11.37
C ASN A 14 6.25 8.68 -10.57
N THR A 15 5.82 7.47 -10.90
CA THR A 15 4.77 6.76 -10.16
C THR A 15 5.20 6.41 -8.75
N VAL A 16 6.41 5.87 -8.58
CA VAL A 16 6.97 5.51 -7.27
C VAL A 16 7.16 6.77 -6.41
N LEU A 17 7.82 7.81 -6.94
CA LEU A 17 8.08 9.03 -6.18
C LEU A 17 6.81 9.76 -5.78
N LYS A 18 5.80 9.85 -6.67
CA LYS A 18 4.49 10.41 -6.31
C LYS A 18 3.80 9.62 -5.22
N THR A 19 3.89 8.29 -5.26
CA THR A 19 3.26 7.44 -4.25
C THR A 19 3.92 7.60 -2.88
N VAL A 20 5.24 7.78 -2.83
CA VAL A 20 6.01 7.83 -1.57
C VAL A 20 6.05 9.24 -0.96
N PHE A 21 6.19 10.27 -1.78
CA PHE A 21 6.56 11.62 -1.33
C PHE A 21 5.50 12.69 -1.60
N SER A 22 4.30 12.35 -2.08
CA SER A 22 3.19 13.31 -2.32
C SER A 22 2.96 14.26 -1.14
N HIS A 23 2.89 13.71 0.07
CA HIS A 23 2.65 14.47 1.30
C HIS A 23 3.82 15.37 1.73
N VAL A 24 5.04 15.10 1.25
CA VAL A 24 6.24 15.90 1.52
C VAL A 24 6.24 17.14 0.61
N PHE A 25 5.79 17.01 -0.63
CA PHE A 25 5.79 18.10 -1.61
C PHE A 25 4.59 19.06 -1.51
N ASP A 26 3.44 18.60 -1.00
CA ASP A 26 2.28 19.46 -0.77
C ASP A 26 2.49 20.46 0.37
N LYS A 27 3.39 20.13 1.30
CA LYS A 27 3.91 21.08 2.28
C LYS A 27 5.13 21.77 1.67
N LYS A 28 4.92 22.86 0.92
CA LYS A 28 6.03 23.80 0.69
C LYS A 28 6.56 24.18 2.07
N VAL A 29 7.78 23.77 2.41
CA VAL A 29 8.53 24.38 3.50
C VAL A 29 9.07 25.68 2.91
N PRO A 30 8.47 26.84 3.19
CA PRO A 30 8.95 28.09 2.63
C PRO A 30 10.17 28.50 3.46
N GLY A 31 11.36 28.38 2.87
CA GLY A 31 12.55 29.08 3.36
C GLY A 31 13.48 28.36 4.32
N ASP A 32 13.64 27.03 4.23
CA ASP A 32 14.86 26.38 4.74
C ASP A 32 15.84 26.17 3.58
N CYS A 33 17.10 26.57 3.82
CA CYS A 33 18.13 26.91 2.84
C CYS A 33 18.81 25.69 2.17
N GLY A 34 18.03 24.73 1.64
CA GLY A 34 18.55 23.49 1.08
C GLY A 34 18.02 23.16 -0.32
N HIS A 35 18.75 22.33 -1.05
CA HIS A 35 18.32 21.72 -2.30
C HIS A 35 18.07 20.21 -2.12
N LEU A 36 17.22 19.62 -2.94
CA LEU A 36 16.99 18.17 -2.94
C LEU A 36 18.18 17.41 -3.54
N ALA A 37 18.41 16.20 -3.05
CA ALA A 37 19.45 15.32 -3.57
C ALA A 37 19.00 13.85 -3.61
N VAL A 38 19.43 13.12 -4.64
CA VAL A 38 19.34 11.66 -4.72
C VAL A 38 20.74 11.09 -4.51
N ILE A 39 20.92 10.38 -3.39
CA ILE A 39 22.17 9.72 -3.06
C ILE A 39 22.20 8.34 -3.71
N TYR A 40 23.29 7.99 -4.39
CA TYR A 40 23.41 6.72 -5.11
C TYR A 40 24.78 6.09 -4.91
N ASP A 41 24.88 4.77 -4.98
CA ASP A 41 26.17 4.07 -5.01
C ASP A 41 26.56 3.73 -6.46
N LYS A 42 25.99 2.70 -7.08
CA LYS A 42 26.53 2.06 -8.28
C LYS A 42 25.62 2.19 -9.50
N ASN A 43 24.35 2.51 -9.32
CA ASN A 43 23.38 2.57 -10.42
C ASN A 43 22.99 4.00 -10.80
N VAL A 44 23.93 4.71 -11.46
CA VAL A 44 23.73 6.09 -11.95
C VAL A 44 22.53 6.20 -12.89
N MET A 45 22.30 5.20 -13.75
CA MET A 45 21.23 5.23 -14.75
C MET A 45 19.84 5.19 -14.11
N GLU A 46 19.67 4.39 -13.07
CA GLU A 46 18.41 4.31 -12.32
C GLU A 46 18.24 5.52 -11.38
N ALA A 47 19.31 5.88 -10.65
CA ALA A 47 19.30 7.01 -9.73
C ALA A 47 19.06 8.35 -10.42
N SER A 48 19.62 8.54 -11.61
CA SER A 48 19.33 9.72 -12.44
C SER A 48 17.87 9.74 -12.91
N GLY A 49 17.26 8.57 -13.20
CA GLY A 49 15.83 8.45 -13.48
C GLY A 49 14.95 8.93 -12.33
N TYR A 50 15.29 8.57 -11.09
CA TYR A 50 14.63 9.10 -9.88
C TYR A 50 14.90 10.59 -9.69
N ALA A 51 16.13 11.07 -9.86
CA ALA A 51 16.47 12.48 -9.70
C ALA A 51 15.72 13.38 -10.70
N THR A 52 15.63 12.97 -11.97
CA THR A 52 14.86 13.67 -13.01
C THR A 52 13.38 13.70 -12.67
N ALA A 53 12.80 12.56 -12.28
CA ALA A 53 11.39 12.51 -11.90
C ALA A 53 11.12 13.36 -10.64
N LEU A 54 12.04 13.39 -9.68
CA LEU A 54 11.95 14.22 -8.47
C LEU A 54 12.04 15.72 -8.80
N ALA A 55 12.96 16.12 -9.68
CA ALA A 55 13.11 17.50 -10.13
C ALA A 55 11.85 17.98 -10.86
N ASP A 56 11.28 17.13 -11.71
CA ASP A 56 10.02 17.40 -12.40
C ASP A 56 8.84 17.56 -11.44
N MET A 57 8.83 16.82 -10.33
CA MET A 57 7.78 16.89 -9.31
C MET A 57 7.93 18.13 -8.42
N ALA A 58 9.13 18.35 -7.88
CA ALA A 58 9.41 19.42 -6.92
C ALA A 58 9.57 20.80 -7.60
N LYS A 59 9.77 20.83 -8.93
CA LYS A 59 10.06 22.04 -9.71
C LYS A 59 11.29 22.80 -9.20
N GLU A 60 12.29 22.04 -8.75
CA GLU A 60 13.59 22.55 -8.32
C GLU A 60 14.73 21.64 -8.80
N THR A 61 15.96 22.15 -8.72
CA THR A 61 17.16 21.36 -9.05
C THR A 61 17.35 20.26 -8.01
N VAL A 62 17.44 19.01 -8.47
CA VAL A 62 17.78 17.85 -7.64
C VAL A 62 19.20 17.41 -7.97
N TYR A 63 20.06 17.39 -6.97
CA TYR A 63 21.46 16.97 -7.11
C TYR A 63 21.56 15.45 -7.11
N LEU A 64 22.39 14.90 -7.99
CA LEU A 64 22.73 13.48 -7.99
C LEU A 64 24.06 13.30 -7.27
N VAL A 65 24.06 12.66 -6.10
CA VAL A 65 25.20 12.66 -5.19
C VAL A 65 25.74 11.24 -5.00
N PRO A 66 26.96 10.92 -5.45
CA PRO A 66 27.53 9.60 -5.26
C PRO A 66 27.81 9.32 -3.77
N TYR A 67 27.67 8.07 -3.33
CA TYR A 67 28.06 7.63 -1.99
C TYR A 67 28.51 6.17 -2.03
N TYR A 68 29.82 5.96 -1.95
CA TYR A 68 30.44 4.64 -2.10
C TYR A 68 30.93 4.13 -0.76
N LYS A 69 30.55 2.88 -0.41
CA LYS A 69 30.84 2.27 0.89
C LYS A 69 32.31 2.33 1.35
N ASP A 70 33.24 2.28 0.40
CA ASP A 70 34.68 2.17 0.66
C ASP A 70 35.45 3.44 0.26
N GLU A 71 34.75 4.56 0.04
CA GLU A 71 35.35 5.85 -0.29
C GLU A 71 35.14 6.90 0.81
N PRO A 72 35.96 7.96 0.83
CA PRO A 72 35.87 9.01 1.86
C PRO A 72 34.50 9.70 1.89
N ASN A 73 33.83 9.82 0.73
CA ASN A 73 32.57 10.55 0.54
C ASN A 73 32.58 11.94 1.19
N ASP A 74 33.71 12.64 1.09
CA ASP A 74 33.97 13.91 1.79
C ASP A 74 32.99 15.03 1.42
N HIS A 75 32.25 14.86 0.33
CA HIS A 75 31.20 15.74 -0.15
C HIS A 75 29.82 15.54 0.52
N ILE A 76 29.65 14.50 1.36
CA ILE A 76 28.43 14.27 2.16
C ILE A 76 28.78 14.24 3.64
N LYS A 77 28.17 15.15 4.42
CA LYS A 77 28.22 15.10 5.88
C LYS A 77 26.84 14.78 6.46
N TRP A 78 26.77 13.70 7.25
CA TRP A 78 25.56 13.37 7.99
C TRP A 78 25.51 14.17 9.30
N VAL A 79 24.50 15.01 9.45
CA VAL A 79 24.28 15.83 10.65
C VAL A 79 23.06 15.29 11.39
N MET A 80 23.19 15.18 12.71
CA MET A 80 22.12 14.77 13.61
C MET A 80 21.23 15.97 13.94
N GLN A 81 19.93 15.82 13.71
CA GLN A 81 18.93 16.80 14.10
C GLN A 81 18.15 16.25 15.31
N GLU A 82 17.95 17.09 16.34
CA GLU A 82 17.20 16.73 17.56
C GLU A 82 15.67 16.76 17.36
N LYS A 83 15.21 17.34 16.24
CA LYS A 83 13.79 17.48 15.90
C LYS A 83 13.56 17.14 14.43
N ASP A 84 12.43 16.51 14.13
CA ASP A 84 12.03 16.19 12.77
C ASP A 84 11.50 17.43 12.01
N LEU A 85 11.20 17.26 10.72
CA LEU A 85 10.68 18.31 9.83
C LEU A 85 9.31 18.88 10.27
N ASN A 86 8.63 18.28 11.25
CA ASN A 86 7.38 18.78 11.84
C ASN A 86 7.59 19.40 13.24
N GLY A 87 8.84 19.47 13.72
CA GLY A 87 9.18 20.00 15.04
C GLY A 87 8.95 19.01 16.19
N GLU A 88 8.64 17.75 15.89
CA GLU A 88 8.53 16.68 16.89
C GLU A 88 9.92 16.20 17.29
N ALA A 89 10.11 15.84 18.56
CA ALA A 89 11.37 15.29 19.03
C ALA A 89 11.60 13.92 18.36
N GLY A 90 12.66 13.82 17.56
CA GLY A 90 12.98 12.63 16.80
C GLY A 90 14.38 12.75 16.20
N GLU A 91 15.15 11.67 16.27
CA GLU A 91 16.48 11.61 15.64
C GLU A 91 16.33 11.52 14.13
N VAL A 92 16.65 12.60 13.42
CA VAL A 92 16.69 12.64 11.96
C VAL A 92 18.12 12.91 11.50
N ARG A 93 18.58 12.17 10.51
CA ARG A 93 19.87 12.44 9.83
C ARG A 93 19.59 13.19 8.54
N HIS A 94 20.20 14.35 8.36
CA HIS A 94 20.21 15.05 7.06
C HIS A 94 21.64 15.10 6.51
N ALA A 95 21.74 15.15 5.19
CA ALA A 95 23.01 15.28 4.48
C ALA A 95 23.24 16.77 4.16
N GLU A 96 24.37 17.30 4.59
CA GLU A 96 24.87 18.60 4.15
C GLU A 96 25.93 18.38 3.07
N ALA A 97 25.78 19.05 1.92
CA ALA A 97 26.83 19.12 0.92
C ALA A 97 27.91 20.09 1.41
N VAL A 98 29.18 19.68 1.35
CA VAL A 98 30.31 20.56 1.66
C VAL A 98 30.61 21.40 0.42
N GLU A 99 30.54 22.73 0.52
CA GLU A 99 30.97 23.64 -0.56
C GLU A 99 32.41 23.30 -0.95
N GLN A 100 32.61 22.86 -2.20
CA GLN A 100 33.92 22.75 -2.81
C GLN A 100 34.17 23.98 -3.68
N ASP A 101 35.41 24.47 -3.63
CA ASP A 101 35.89 25.66 -4.34
C ASP A 101 35.62 25.53 -5.86
N PRO A 102 34.86 26.45 -6.48
CA PRO A 102 34.39 26.33 -7.87
C PRO A 102 35.51 26.31 -8.93
N ASP A 103 36.78 26.54 -8.55
CA ASP A 103 37.93 26.55 -9.46
C ASP A 103 38.52 25.16 -9.78
N GLN A 104 37.88 24.05 -9.37
CA GLN A 104 38.44 22.69 -9.54
C GLN A 104 37.61 21.70 -10.39
N VAL A 105 36.56 22.11 -11.10
CA VAL A 105 35.78 21.19 -11.95
C VAL A 105 35.97 21.52 -13.43
N GLU A 106 36.66 20.62 -14.16
CA GLU A 106 36.73 20.66 -15.62
C GLU A 106 35.37 20.28 -16.22
N ASP A 107 34.85 21.20 -17.05
CA ASP A 107 33.56 21.13 -17.74
C ASP A 107 33.68 20.25 -19.00
N GLU A 108 33.22 19.00 -18.94
CA GLU A 108 32.95 18.20 -20.14
C GLU A 108 31.47 18.34 -20.50
N GLY A 109 31.21 19.18 -21.50
CA GLY A 109 29.90 19.67 -21.86
C GLY A 109 28.87 18.62 -22.31
N ALA A 110 27.61 18.95 -22.06
CA ALA A 110 26.45 18.35 -22.68
C ALA A 110 25.53 19.45 -23.22
N GLU A 111 25.20 19.37 -24.52
CA GLU A 111 24.41 20.38 -25.24
C GLU A 111 22.96 20.50 -24.73
N PRO A 112 22.38 21.72 -24.77
CA PRO A 112 20.98 21.95 -24.46
C PRO A 112 20.14 21.86 -25.75
N ASP A 113 19.29 20.84 -25.89
CA ASP A 113 17.97 20.96 -26.53
C ASP A 113 17.26 19.59 -26.69
N SER A 114 16.15 19.41 -25.96
CA SER A 114 14.95 18.74 -26.46
C SER A 114 13.78 18.92 -25.50
N VAL A 115 13.23 20.14 -25.47
CA VAL A 115 11.90 20.36 -24.87
C VAL A 115 10.84 19.84 -25.84
N VAL A 116 10.26 18.68 -25.54
CA VAL A 116 9.03 18.20 -26.18
C VAL A 116 7.88 18.37 -25.18
N PRO A 117 6.83 19.14 -25.48
CA PRO A 117 5.75 19.38 -24.54
C PRO A 117 4.79 18.18 -24.51
N SER A 118 4.99 17.23 -23.60
CA SER A 118 3.97 16.22 -23.30
C SER A 118 2.94 16.80 -22.34
N ARG A 119 1.93 17.40 -22.95
CA ARG A 119 0.57 17.53 -22.41
C ARG A 119 0.15 16.14 -21.87
N TRP A 120 -0.69 16.08 -20.83
CA TRP A 120 -1.26 14.90 -20.15
C TRP A 120 -0.55 14.47 -18.83
N ALA A 121 -0.48 15.40 -17.87
CA ALA A 121 -0.51 15.04 -16.45
C ALA A 121 -1.97 15.10 -15.98
N GLN A 122 -2.69 13.98 -16.01
CA GLN A 122 -3.83 13.82 -15.12
C GLN A 122 -3.28 13.64 -13.70
N GLN A 123 -3.72 14.53 -12.82
CA GLN A 123 -3.42 14.56 -11.40
C GLN A 123 -3.73 13.22 -10.75
N ASN A 124 -2.70 12.52 -10.29
CA ASN A 124 -2.82 11.47 -9.27
C ASN A 124 -2.03 11.96 -8.05
N ASP A 125 -2.74 12.25 -6.96
CA ASP A 125 -2.24 12.96 -5.77
C ASP A 125 -1.53 12.04 -4.74
N GLY A 126 -1.03 10.87 -5.16
CA GLY A 126 -0.20 10.02 -4.32
C GLY A 126 -0.82 9.59 -3.00
N ARG A 127 -2.12 9.25 -2.98
CA ARG A 127 -2.76 8.56 -1.86
C ARG A 127 -2.38 7.08 -1.85
N ASP A 128 -2.25 6.52 -0.66
CA ASP A 128 -2.26 5.07 -0.43
C ASP A 128 -3.46 4.44 -1.17
N ARG A 129 -3.16 3.53 -2.10
CA ARG A 129 -4.14 2.92 -3.01
C ARG A 129 -4.88 1.78 -2.34
N PHE A 130 -5.76 2.09 -1.41
CA PHE A 130 -6.72 1.13 -0.86
C PHE A 130 -8.16 1.48 -1.26
N PRO A 131 -9.02 0.47 -1.44
CA PRO A 131 -10.45 0.70 -1.62
C PRO A 131 -11.02 1.50 -0.46
N GLU A 132 -11.91 2.45 -0.74
CA GLU A 132 -12.60 3.26 0.26
C GLU A 132 -13.04 2.41 1.45
N THR A 133 -12.52 2.72 2.64
CA THR A 133 -12.69 1.93 3.85
C THR A 133 -13.17 2.81 4.98
N ILE A 134 -14.26 2.39 5.61
CA ILE A 134 -14.92 3.11 6.69
C ILE A 134 -14.90 2.21 7.91
N ASN A 135 -14.24 2.67 8.97
CA ASN A 135 -14.08 1.94 10.21
C ASN A 135 -15.20 2.31 11.21
N ASN A 136 -15.36 1.49 12.25
CA ASN A 136 -16.27 1.76 13.37
C ASN A 136 -17.74 1.98 12.97
N VAL A 137 -18.18 1.37 11.87
CA VAL A 137 -19.56 1.48 11.38
C VAL A 137 -20.46 0.62 12.26
N ALA A 138 -21.52 1.20 12.82
CA ALA A 138 -22.51 0.44 13.56
C ALA A 138 -23.33 -0.44 12.60
N LYS A 139 -23.79 -1.60 13.08
CA LYS A 139 -24.56 -2.53 12.22
C LYS A 139 -25.74 -1.85 11.52
N SER A 140 -26.46 -0.98 12.23
CA SER A 140 -27.62 -0.23 11.73
C SER A 140 -27.28 0.75 10.59
N GLU A 141 -26.03 1.20 10.48
CA GLU A 141 -25.56 2.17 9.49
C GLU A 141 -25.07 1.52 8.20
N ILE A 142 -24.80 0.20 8.22
CA ILE A 142 -24.26 -0.55 7.08
C ILE A 142 -25.07 -0.35 5.78
N PRO A 143 -26.43 -0.41 5.78
CA PRO A 143 -27.20 -0.21 4.56
C PRO A 143 -26.99 1.17 3.93
N LEU A 144 -26.77 2.21 4.75
CA LEU A 144 -26.54 3.57 4.27
C LEU A 144 -25.20 3.68 3.53
N TRP A 145 -24.15 3.12 4.13
CA TRP A 145 -22.81 3.12 3.52
C TRP A 145 -22.74 2.27 2.26
N LEU A 146 -23.35 1.07 2.27
CA LEU A 146 -23.44 0.25 1.06
C LEU A 146 -24.20 0.98 -0.05
N LYS A 147 -25.29 1.69 0.28
CA LYS A 147 -26.01 2.50 -0.71
C LYS A 147 -25.11 3.57 -1.34
N SER A 148 -24.26 4.23 -0.55
CA SER A 148 -23.28 5.18 -1.10
C SER A 148 -22.21 4.53 -1.98
N MET A 149 -21.96 3.22 -1.82
CA MET A 149 -21.00 2.43 -2.60
C MET A 149 -21.65 1.68 -3.79
N GLY A 150 -22.92 1.94 -4.10
CA GLY A 150 -23.64 1.27 -5.19
C GLY A 150 -24.31 -0.05 -4.80
N ASN A 151 -24.62 -0.24 -3.52
CA ASN A 151 -25.22 -1.43 -2.90
C ASN A 151 -24.36 -2.70 -2.94
N VAL A 152 -23.07 -2.56 -3.27
CA VAL A 152 -22.08 -3.65 -3.22
C VAL A 152 -20.91 -3.23 -2.35
N GLY A 153 -20.31 -4.17 -1.62
CA GLY A 153 -19.24 -3.87 -0.67
C GLY A 153 -18.73 -5.11 0.06
N VAL A 154 -17.72 -4.90 0.89
CA VAL A 154 -17.15 -5.91 1.78
C VAL A 154 -17.34 -5.45 3.21
N LEU A 155 -17.96 -6.30 4.03
CA LEU A 155 -18.12 -6.09 5.47
C LEU A 155 -17.11 -6.95 6.21
N LYS A 156 -16.39 -6.36 7.17
CA LYS A 156 -15.42 -7.09 7.98
C LYS A 156 -15.71 -6.88 9.46
N VAL A 157 -15.70 -7.97 10.21
CA VAL A 157 -15.58 -7.97 11.67
C VAL A 157 -14.09 -7.75 11.98
N PRO A 158 -13.68 -6.60 12.54
CA PRO A 158 -12.27 -6.22 12.63
C PRO A 158 -11.42 -7.18 13.47
N TYR A 159 -12.07 -7.79 14.46
CA TYR A 159 -11.41 -8.59 15.51
C TYR A 159 -11.47 -10.10 15.23
N SER A 160 -11.98 -10.50 14.07
CA SER A 160 -12.16 -11.91 13.71
C SER A 160 -10.97 -12.46 12.91
N ASN A 161 -10.64 -13.73 13.13
CA ASN A 161 -9.47 -14.39 12.56
C ASN A 161 -9.79 -15.34 11.39
N ALA A 162 -8.74 -15.71 10.64
CA ALA A 162 -8.78 -16.73 9.58
C ALA A 162 -9.80 -16.50 8.44
N GLY A 163 -10.22 -15.25 8.20
CA GLY A 163 -11.24 -14.92 7.19
C GLY A 163 -12.67 -15.23 7.63
N GLN A 164 -12.86 -15.66 8.88
CA GLN A 164 -14.17 -15.62 9.52
C GLN A 164 -14.51 -14.15 9.73
N GLY A 165 -15.77 -13.77 9.47
CA GLY A 165 -16.20 -12.39 9.64
C GLY A 165 -15.90 -11.46 8.47
N VAL A 166 -15.50 -11.98 7.31
CA VAL A 166 -15.47 -11.21 6.05
C VAL A 166 -16.65 -11.63 5.18
N TYR A 167 -17.46 -10.65 4.77
CA TYR A 167 -18.68 -10.87 3.99
C TYR A 167 -18.64 -10.01 2.74
N THR A 168 -18.74 -10.65 1.58
CA THR A 168 -18.91 -9.99 0.30
C THR A 168 -20.40 -9.78 0.06
N ILE A 169 -20.83 -8.52 -0.01
CA ILE A 169 -22.22 -8.15 -0.27
C ILE A 169 -22.32 -7.71 -1.73
N THR A 170 -22.95 -8.55 -2.54
CA THR A 170 -23.18 -8.31 -3.98
C THR A 170 -24.66 -8.29 -4.35
N SER A 171 -25.54 -8.49 -3.38
CA SER A 171 -27.00 -8.54 -3.57
C SER A 171 -27.75 -8.04 -2.33
N SER A 172 -28.99 -7.58 -2.51
CA SER A 172 -29.86 -7.19 -1.39
C SER A 172 -30.18 -8.37 -0.47
N LYS A 173 -30.30 -9.59 -1.02
CA LYS A 173 -30.55 -10.81 -0.23
C LYS A 173 -29.39 -11.15 0.70
N GLN A 174 -28.14 -10.98 0.25
CA GLN A 174 -26.98 -11.17 1.11
C GLN A 174 -26.91 -10.11 2.21
N LEU A 175 -27.23 -8.86 1.89
CA LEU A 175 -27.33 -7.81 2.89
C LEU A 175 -28.38 -8.14 3.95
N GLU A 176 -29.59 -8.52 3.53
CA GLU A 176 -30.66 -8.93 4.45
C GLU A 176 -30.22 -10.10 5.34
N SER A 177 -29.61 -11.14 4.75
CA SER A 177 -29.06 -12.27 5.50
C SER A 177 -28.02 -11.85 6.53
N PHE A 178 -27.11 -10.93 6.16
CA PHE A 178 -26.11 -10.39 7.08
C PHE A 178 -26.75 -9.60 8.22
N MET A 179 -27.75 -8.77 7.91
CA MET A 179 -28.46 -7.95 8.89
C MET A 179 -29.29 -8.80 9.87
N ASN A 180 -29.84 -9.93 9.42
CA ASN A 180 -30.57 -10.87 10.27
C ASN A 180 -29.67 -11.79 11.09
N THR A 181 -28.37 -11.88 10.75
CA THR A 181 -27.41 -12.68 11.52
C THR A 181 -27.07 -11.98 12.84
N ARG A 182 -27.06 -12.75 13.94
CA ARG A 182 -26.57 -12.25 15.23
C ARG A 182 -25.05 -12.19 15.20
N HIS A 183 -24.49 -11.01 15.46
CA HIS A 183 -23.05 -10.80 15.57
C HIS A 183 -22.70 -10.53 17.04
N HIS A 184 -21.48 -10.88 17.42
CA HIS A 184 -20.96 -10.66 18.78
C HIS A 184 -20.48 -9.21 18.97
N TYR A 185 -19.81 -8.68 17.96
CA TYR A 185 -19.37 -7.27 17.89
C TYR A 185 -20.43 -6.42 17.16
N ASP A 186 -20.47 -5.12 17.46
CA ASP A 186 -21.39 -4.14 16.85
C ASP A 186 -20.69 -3.18 15.88
N LYS A 187 -19.35 -3.12 15.92
CA LYS A 187 -18.54 -2.31 15.02
C LYS A 187 -17.98 -3.14 13.87
N PHE A 188 -18.19 -2.62 12.66
CA PHE A 188 -17.77 -3.24 11.41
C PHE A 188 -16.90 -2.28 10.61
N ILE A 189 -16.08 -2.87 9.74
CA ILE A 189 -15.45 -2.16 8.63
C ILE A 189 -16.31 -2.36 7.40
N VAL A 190 -16.70 -1.25 6.76
CA VAL A 190 -17.34 -1.25 5.44
C VAL A 190 -16.32 -0.80 4.43
N GLN A 191 -16.01 -1.65 3.46
CA GLN A 191 -15.02 -1.38 2.43
C GLN A 191 -15.65 -1.52 1.05
N SER A 192 -15.24 -0.67 0.11
CA SER A 192 -15.65 -0.80 -1.28
C SER A 192 -15.12 -2.11 -1.86
N LEU A 193 -15.99 -2.81 -2.59
CA LEU A 193 -15.68 -4.08 -3.21
C LEU A 193 -14.89 -3.85 -4.48
N VAL A 194 -13.68 -4.42 -4.52
CA VAL A 194 -12.83 -4.47 -5.70
C VAL A 194 -13.22 -5.72 -6.49
N GLY A 195 -13.83 -5.51 -7.64
CA GLY A 195 -14.27 -6.55 -8.56
C GLY A 195 -13.65 -6.36 -9.93
N ASN A 196 -14.38 -6.73 -10.99
CA ASN A 196 -14.04 -6.28 -12.34
C ASN A 196 -14.82 -5.00 -12.70
N SER A 197 -14.62 -4.48 -13.92
CA SER A 197 -15.29 -3.27 -14.42
C SER A 197 -16.82 -3.27 -14.32
N ASN A 198 -17.45 -4.45 -14.28
CA ASN A 198 -18.90 -4.61 -14.31
C ASN A 198 -19.54 -4.69 -12.92
N TRP A 199 -18.81 -5.13 -11.90
CA TRP A 199 -19.38 -5.41 -10.57
C TRP A 199 -18.55 -4.91 -9.37
N SER A 200 -17.57 -4.02 -9.59
CA SER A 200 -16.96 -3.23 -8.50
C SER A 200 -17.94 -2.23 -7.87
N SER A 201 -17.69 -1.86 -6.61
CA SER A 201 -18.35 -0.72 -5.96
C SER A 201 -18.12 0.58 -6.73
N ARG A 202 -19.12 1.46 -6.67
CA ARG A 202 -19.03 2.81 -7.23
C ARG A 202 -18.69 3.78 -6.12
N THR A 203 -17.48 4.32 -6.14
CA THR A 203 -17.01 5.33 -5.20
C THR A 203 -17.02 6.71 -5.89
N LYS A 204 -17.04 7.79 -5.10
CA LYS A 204 -16.96 9.16 -5.65
C LYS A 204 -15.57 9.53 -6.17
N GLY A 205 -14.55 8.78 -5.76
CA GLY A 205 -13.15 8.97 -6.15
C GLY A 205 -12.69 7.90 -7.12
N GLU A 206 -11.50 7.37 -6.89
CA GLU A 206 -10.92 6.32 -7.73
C GLU A 206 -11.66 4.99 -7.58
N SER A 207 -11.86 4.31 -8.72
CA SER A 207 -12.44 2.97 -8.77
C SER A 207 -11.33 1.95 -8.97
N PHE A 208 -11.36 0.88 -8.16
CA PHE A 208 -10.40 -0.20 -8.21
C PHE A 208 -10.98 -1.43 -8.92
N TYR A 209 -10.13 -2.12 -9.67
CA TYR A 209 -10.47 -3.34 -10.38
C TYR A 209 -9.37 -4.38 -10.22
N HIS A 210 -9.76 -5.64 -10.07
CA HIS A 210 -8.83 -6.75 -10.15
C HIS A 210 -8.36 -6.95 -11.60
N VAL A 211 -7.05 -6.89 -11.78
CA VAL A 211 -6.40 -7.34 -13.02
C VAL A 211 -6.36 -8.87 -13.09
N GLY A 212 -6.20 -9.50 -11.91
CA GLY A 212 -6.07 -10.95 -11.79
C GLY A 212 -4.70 -11.47 -12.21
N THR A 213 -4.48 -12.77 -12.03
CA THR A 213 -3.27 -13.48 -12.48
C THR A 213 -3.14 -13.51 -14.01
N ILE A 214 -1.97 -13.89 -14.52
CA ILE A 214 -1.81 -14.25 -15.94
C ILE A 214 -2.87 -15.33 -16.29
N PRO A 215 -3.58 -15.18 -17.42
CA PRO A 215 -4.57 -16.16 -17.85
C PRO A 215 -3.98 -17.57 -17.95
N ASP A 216 -4.73 -18.57 -17.47
CA ASP A 216 -4.37 -19.97 -17.70
C ASP A 216 -4.70 -20.42 -19.13
N LYS A 217 -4.44 -21.69 -19.47
CA LYS A 217 -4.70 -22.25 -20.80
C LYS A 217 -6.18 -22.22 -21.23
N LYS A 218 -7.09 -21.90 -20.32
CA LYS A 218 -8.53 -21.78 -20.56
C LYS A 218 -8.99 -20.31 -20.44
N ASP A 219 -8.06 -19.37 -20.55
CA ASP A 219 -8.25 -17.92 -20.42
C ASP A 219 -8.84 -17.50 -19.06
N ASN A 220 -8.66 -18.29 -18.02
CA ASN A 220 -9.11 -17.92 -16.69
C ASN A 220 -8.07 -17.07 -15.96
N THR A 221 -8.50 -15.95 -15.39
CA THR A 221 -7.73 -15.16 -14.42
C THR A 221 -8.27 -15.34 -13.02
N TYR A 222 -7.43 -15.19 -12.01
CA TYR A 222 -7.81 -15.39 -10.61
C TYR A 222 -7.43 -14.18 -9.78
N VAL A 223 -8.21 -13.89 -8.74
CA VAL A 223 -7.77 -12.95 -7.70
C VAL A 223 -6.64 -13.59 -6.91
N CYS A 224 -5.61 -12.81 -6.61
CA CYS A 224 -4.56 -13.18 -5.68
C CYS A 224 -4.24 -12.02 -4.75
N ASP A 225 -3.75 -12.33 -3.56
CA ASP A 225 -3.10 -11.37 -2.69
C ASP A 225 -1.58 -11.53 -2.73
N ILE A 226 -0.84 -10.55 -2.23
CA ILE A 226 0.62 -10.64 -2.06
C ILE A 226 0.92 -10.31 -0.61
N ARG A 227 1.83 -11.07 -0.01
CA ARG A 227 2.38 -10.79 1.31
C ARG A 227 3.88 -10.78 1.22
N MET A 228 4.45 -9.63 1.49
CA MET A 228 5.87 -9.49 1.77
C MET A 228 6.08 -9.46 3.28
N MET A 229 7.08 -10.20 3.74
CA MET A 229 7.59 -10.13 5.09
C MET A 229 8.88 -9.32 5.07
N VAL A 230 9.00 -8.37 6.00
CA VAL A 230 10.19 -7.54 6.18
C VAL A 230 10.75 -7.75 7.59
N ALA A 231 12.06 -7.61 7.74
CA ALA A 231 12.74 -7.54 9.03
C ALA A 231 13.39 -6.16 9.17
N GLY A 232 13.20 -5.52 10.33
CA GLY A 232 13.88 -4.28 10.68
C GLY A 232 15.18 -4.54 11.44
N SER A 233 16.18 -3.70 11.20
CA SER A 233 17.46 -3.67 11.92
C SER A 233 17.99 -2.24 12.01
N ASP A 234 19.11 -2.03 12.71
CA ASP A 234 19.80 -0.73 12.75
C ASP A 234 20.23 -0.22 11.36
N ASN A 235 20.30 -1.11 10.36
CA ASN A 235 20.61 -0.79 8.96
C ASN A 235 19.35 -0.57 8.09
N GLY A 236 18.16 -0.54 8.69
CA GLY A 236 16.88 -0.40 7.99
C GLY A 236 16.12 -1.72 7.82
N PHE A 237 15.07 -1.66 6.99
CA PHE A 237 14.24 -2.81 6.66
C PHE A 237 14.85 -3.63 5.52
N VAL A 238 14.66 -4.95 5.56
CA VAL A 238 15.03 -5.87 4.49
C VAL A 238 13.89 -6.85 4.20
N PRO A 239 13.60 -7.16 2.92
CA PRO A 239 12.62 -8.19 2.59
C PRO A 239 13.17 -9.58 2.95
N VAL A 240 12.33 -10.41 3.56
CA VAL A 240 12.70 -11.76 4.04
C VAL A 240 12.04 -12.85 3.19
N CYS A 241 10.76 -12.67 2.87
CA CYS A 241 9.99 -13.67 2.13
C CYS A 241 8.79 -13.03 1.46
N ILE A 242 8.40 -13.57 0.30
CA ILE A 242 7.19 -13.19 -0.41
C ILE A 242 6.39 -14.44 -0.72
N TYR A 243 5.10 -14.39 -0.43
CA TYR A 243 4.15 -15.39 -0.87
C TYR A 243 2.82 -14.76 -1.26
N SER A 244 2.04 -15.50 -2.02
CA SER A 244 0.74 -15.11 -2.52
C SER A 244 -0.26 -16.23 -2.29
N ARG A 245 -1.52 -15.86 -2.10
CA ARG A 245 -2.63 -16.81 -2.08
C ARG A 245 -3.60 -16.47 -3.18
N LYS A 246 -3.98 -17.48 -3.94
CA LYS A 246 -4.94 -17.37 -5.04
C LYS A 246 -6.34 -17.75 -4.58
N ALA A 247 -7.38 -17.11 -5.13
CA ALA A 247 -8.76 -17.49 -4.94
C ALA A 247 -9.08 -18.89 -5.51
N ARG A 248 -10.20 -19.48 -5.08
CA ARG A 248 -10.58 -20.85 -5.47
C ARG A 248 -11.12 -20.92 -6.89
N LYS A 249 -11.94 -19.94 -7.26
CA LYS A 249 -12.59 -19.84 -8.57
C LYS A 249 -12.06 -18.63 -9.34
N PRO A 250 -12.09 -18.69 -10.69
CA PRO A 250 -11.63 -17.58 -11.50
C PRO A 250 -12.57 -16.38 -11.42
N LEU A 251 -12.05 -15.20 -11.78
CA LEU A 251 -12.83 -14.00 -11.97
C LEU A 251 -13.88 -14.22 -13.06
N VAL A 252 -15.11 -13.79 -12.79
CA VAL A 252 -16.24 -13.90 -13.72
C VAL A 252 -16.55 -12.54 -14.33
N SER A 253 -17.03 -12.52 -15.57
CA SER A 253 -17.43 -11.28 -16.25
C SER A 253 -18.66 -10.64 -15.62
N VAL A 254 -19.61 -11.46 -15.14
CA VAL A 254 -20.86 -11.03 -14.52
C VAL A 254 -21.04 -11.75 -13.18
N LEU A 255 -21.39 -10.97 -12.15
CA LEU A 255 -21.72 -11.46 -10.83
C LEU A 255 -23.03 -10.79 -10.40
N ASP A 256 -24.12 -11.54 -10.48
CA ASP A 256 -25.48 -11.08 -10.16
C ASP A 256 -26.20 -12.04 -9.23
N ASP A 257 -27.43 -11.69 -8.84
CA ASP A 257 -28.30 -12.46 -7.94
C ASP A 257 -28.68 -13.84 -8.50
N HIS A 258 -28.50 -14.07 -9.80
CA HIS A 258 -28.77 -15.34 -10.48
C HIS A 258 -27.53 -16.22 -10.57
N SER A 259 -26.35 -15.68 -10.29
CA SER A 259 -25.11 -16.45 -10.20
C SER A 259 -25.21 -17.45 -9.05
N SER A 260 -25.07 -18.73 -9.38
CA SER A 260 -24.88 -19.79 -8.39
C SER A 260 -23.52 -19.72 -7.70
N ILE A 261 -22.66 -18.79 -8.14
CA ILE A 261 -21.29 -18.68 -7.67
C ILE A 261 -21.24 -17.74 -6.47
N ASN A 262 -20.83 -18.30 -5.33
CA ASN A 262 -20.54 -17.51 -4.15
C ASN A 262 -19.35 -16.57 -4.42
N SER A 263 -19.57 -15.26 -4.27
CA SER A 263 -18.58 -14.22 -4.53
C SER A 263 -17.30 -14.40 -3.71
N TRP A 264 -17.40 -15.00 -2.52
CA TRP A 264 -16.23 -15.34 -1.69
C TRP A 264 -15.33 -16.40 -2.32
N GLU A 265 -15.85 -17.30 -3.16
CA GLU A 265 -14.99 -18.29 -3.84
C GLU A 265 -14.12 -17.66 -4.93
N ILE A 266 -14.52 -16.49 -5.44
CA ILE A 266 -13.81 -15.72 -6.47
C ILE A 266 -12.86 -14.70 -5.84
N LEU A 267 -13.28 -14.05 -4.76
CA LEU A 267 -12.54 -12.94 -4.13
C LEU A 267 -11.70 -13.37 -2.93
N GLY A 268 -12.12 -14.42 -2.22
CA GLY A 268 -11.50 -14.90 -1.00
C GLY A 268 -10.23 -15.69 -1.27
N THR A 269 -9.10 -15.23 -0.73
CA THR A 269 -7.79 -15.87 -0.89
C THR A 269 -7.36 -16.70 0.32
N ASN A 270 -8.12 -16.67 1.43
CA ASN A 270 -7.84 -17.46 2.63
C ASN A 270 -7.64 -18.94 2.32
N LEU A 271 -6.62 -19.58 2.92
CA LEU A 271 -6.35 -21.01 2.72
C LEU A 271 -7.15 -21.91 3.65
N SER A 272 -7.58 -21.40 4.79
CA SER A 272 -8.36 -22.15 5.78
C SER A 272 -9.78 -22.36 5.28
N VAL A 273 -10.25 -23.61 5.37
CA VAL A 273 -11.61 -24.01 4.98
C VAL A 273 -12.29 -24.66 6.18
N LYS A 274 -13.48 -24.17 6.50
CA LYS A 274 -14.33 -24.76 7.54
C LYS A 274 -15.10 -25.94 6.95
N LEU A 275 -14.98 -27.10 7.58
CA LEU A 275 -15.70 -28.32 7.20
C LEU A 275 -17.07 -28.38 7.91
N ALA A 276 -17.97 -29.24 7.40
CA ALA A 276 -19.34 -29.36 7.90
C ALA A 276 -19.42 -29.84 9.36
N ASP A 277 -18.40 -30.54 9.83
CA ASP A 277 -18.24 -31.02 11.22
C ASP A 277 -17.60 -29.98 12.15
N ASN A 278 -17.50 -28.71 11.72
CA ASN A 278 -16.79 -27.61 12.39
C ASN A 278 -15.27 -27.81 12.55
N SER A 279 -14.67 -28.82 11.91
CA SER A 279 -13.22 -28.94 11.81
C SER A 279 -12.65 -28.03 10.71
N TRP A 280 -11.32 -27.92 10.67
CA TRP A 280 -10.61 -27.04 9.75
C TRP A 280 -9.66 -27.84 8.86
N THR A 281 -9.58 -27.45 7.60
CA THR A 281 -8.55 -27.91 6.66
C THR A 281 -7.90 -26.72 5.96
N THR A 282 -6.83 -26.96 5.21
CA THR A 282 -6.11 -25.95 4.43
C THR A 282 -6.00 -26.36 2.97
N GLU A 283 -5.99 -25.38 2.06
CA GLU A 283 -5.82 -25.60 0.61
C GLU A 283 -4.43 -25.12 0.14
N PRO A 284 -3.34 -25.86 0.42
CA PRO A 284 -1.98 -25.43 0.09
C PRO A 284 -1.72 -25.30 -1.41
N ALA A 285 -2.49 -25.98 -2.27
CA ALA A 285 -2.37 -25.88 -3.73
C ALA A 285 -2.66 -24.48 -4.29
N ARG A 286 -3.25 -23.58 -3.47
CA ARG A 286 -3.51 -22.17 -3.83
C ARG A 286 -2.44 -21.21 -3.30
N LEU A 287 -1.44 -21.71 -2.57
CA LEU A 287 -0.28 -20.96 -2.11
C LEU A 287 0.75 -20.90 -3.22
N ALA A 288 1.23 -19.70 -3.55
CA ALA A 288 2.34 -19.47 -4.45
C ALA A 288 3.48 -18.83 -3.66
N LEU A 289 4.61 -19.54 -3.59
CA LEU A 289 5.83 -19.05 -2.95
C LEU A 289 6.78 -18.49 -4.02
N MET A 290 7.47 -17.38 -3.72
CA MET A 290 8.30 -16.66 -4.70
C MET A 290 9.40 -17.52 -5.34
N ASP A 291 9.93 -18.49 -4.61
CA ASP A 291 10.95 -19.46 -5.05
C ASP A 291 10.40 -20.55 -5.99
N HIS A 292 9.08 -20.66 -6.15
CA HIS A 292 8.45 -21.61 -7.05
C HIS A 292 8.10 -20.99 -8.40
N LYS A 293 8.23 -21.80 -9.47
CA LYS A 293 7.87 -21.41 -10.85
C LYS A 293 6.43 -20.88 -11.00
N ASP A 294 5.53 -21.32 -10.14
CA ASP A 294 4.13 -20.91 -10.18
C ASP A 294 3.92 -19.45 -9.74
N PHE A 295 4.87 -18.84 -9.03
CA PHE A 295 4.79 -17.42 -8.66
C PHE A 295 4.77 -16.49 -9.87
N ASN A 296 5.48 -16.86 -10.95
CA ASN A 296 5.48 -16.08 -12.19
C ASN A 296 4.09 -16.00 -12.84
N LYS A 297 3.18 -16.93 -12.52
CA LYS A 297 1.79 -16.90 -13.02
C LYS A 297 0.97 -15.77 -12.40
N LEU A 298 1.46 -15.13 -11.34
CA LEU A 298 0.79 -13.98 -10.73
C LEU A 298 0.86 -12.73 -11.64
N GLY A 299 1.84 -12.65 -12.54
CA GLY A 299 1.97 -11.52 -13.47
C GLY A 299 2.50 -10.25 -12.82
N LEU A 300 3.36 -10.39 -11.80
CA LEU A 300 3.94 -9.29 -11.05
C LEU A 300 5.28 -8.86 -11.65
N GLY A 301 5.43 -7.56 -11.87
CA GLY A 301 6.70 -6.94 -12.23
C GLY A 301 7.52 -6.53 -11.01
N ILE A 302 8.75 -6.07 -11.25
CA ILE A 302 9.61 -5.55 -10.17
C ILE A 302 9.02 -4.31 -9.50
N ASP A 303 8.35 -3.45 -10.26
CA ASP A 303 7.66 -2.27 -9.75
C ASP A 303 6.55 -2.65 -8.75
N ASP A 304 5.79 -3.70 -9.03
CA ASP A 304 4.75 -4.20 -8.11
C ASP A 304 5.36 -4.74 -6.81
N LEU A 305 6.56 -5.34 -6.88
CA LEU A 305 7.29 -5.81 -5.71
C LEU A 305 7.88 -4.65 -4.90
N ILE A 306 8.37 -3.60 -5.56
CA ILE A 306 8.85 -2.37 -4.91
C ILE A 306 7.68 -1.68 -4.18
N ASP A 307 6.53 -1.52 -4.84
CA ASP A 307 5.32 -0.98 -4.23
C ASP A 307 4.89 -1.82 -3.01
N CYS A 308 4.93 -3.16 -3.13
CA CYS A 308 4.63 -4.06 -2.03
C CYS A 308 5.60 -3.90 -0.85
N TYR A 309 6.89 -3.74 -1.13
CA TYR A 309 7.91 -3.49 -0.11
C TYR A 309 7.66 -2.18 0.62
N ILE A 310 7.48 -1.09 -0.12
CA ILE A 310 7.21 0.24 0.43
C ILE A 310 5.97 0.21 1.32
N GLN A 311 4.85 -0.33 0.83
CA GLN A 311 3.61 -0.42 1.60
C GLN A 311 3.79 -1.25 2.88
N THR A 312 4.56 -2.34 2.81
CA THR A 312 4.82 -3.20 3.97
C THR A 312 5.65 -2.47 5.02
N VAL A 313 6.70 -1.75 4.61
CA VAL A 313 7.55 -0.96 5.52
C VAL A 313 6.76 0.17 6.16
N LEU A 314 6.03 0.96 5.37
CA LEU A 314 5.21 2.07 5.87
C LEU A 314 4.12 1.58 6.83
N SER A 315 3.44 0.47 6.50
CA SER A 315 2.45 -0.14 7.39
C SER A 315 3.07 -0.60 8.71
N THR A 316 4.27 -1.19 8.66
CA THR A 316 4.99 -1.64 9.86
C THR A 316 5.35 -0.46 10.76
N ILE A 317 5.86 0.63 10.19
CA ILE A 317 6.18 1.87 10.92
C ILE A 317 4.92 2.50 11.50
N ALA A 318 3.82 2.55 10.74
CA ALA A 318 2.55 3.11 11.21
C ALA A 318 1.99 2.32 12.41
N ILE A 319 2.08 0.98 12.37
CA ILE A 319 1.70 0.11 13.50
C ILE A 319 2.58 0.40 14.71
N ASP A 320 3.90 0.47 14.56
CA ASP A 320 4.82 0.78 15.66
C ASP A 320 4.52 2.15 16.30
N LYS A 321 4.33 3.18 15.48
CA LYS A 321 3.91 4.52 15.95
C LYS A 321 2.59 4.48 16.70
N MET A 322 1.60 3.72 16.20
CA MET A 322 0.31 3.55 16.89
C MET A 322 0.47 2.81 18.22
N CYS A 323 1.28 1.76 18.28
CA CYS A 323 1.60 1.05 19.51
C CYS A 323 2.26 1.98 20.54
N LYS A 324 3.26 2.78 20.15
CA LYS A 324 3.88 3.78 21.02
C LYS A 324 2.87 4.78 21.57
N LYS A 325 1.97 5.28 20.73
CA LYS A 325 0.90 6.20 21.14
C LYS A 325 -0.08 5.59 22.14
N LEU A 326 -0.24 4.27 22.14
CA LEU A 326 -1.08 3.53 23.10
C LEU A 326 -0.39 3.27 24.45
N ILE A 327 0.86 3.69 24.62
CA ILE A 327 1.61 3.58 25.88
C ILE A 327 1.79 4.98 26.47
N ASN A 328 1.46 5.13 27.74
CA ASN A 328 1.67 6.37 28.50
C ASN A 328 3.15 6.53 28.91
N ASP A 329 3.54 7.72 29.35
CA ASP A 329 4.92 8.01 29.80
C ASP A 329 5.39 7.14 30.97
N ASP A 330 4.46 6.60 31.77
CA ASP A 330 4.73 5.68 32.87
C ASP A 330 4.82 4.20 32.44
N ASN A 331 4.87 3.94 31.11
CA ASN A 331 4.80 2.62 30.47
C ASN A 331 3.49 1.85 30.71
N SER A 332 2.44 2.48 31.23
CA SER A 332 1.12 1.86 31.33
C SER A 332 0.37 1.91 29.99
N PHE A 333 -0.51 0.94 29.77
CA PHE A 333 -1.38 0.93 28.58
C PHE A 333 -2.47 2.00 28.68
N ASN A 334 -2.61 2.82 27.64
CA ASN A 334 -3.63 3.85 27.55
C ASN A 334 -4.99 3.26 27.13
N ALA A 335 -5.66 2.64 28.10
CA ALA A 335 -6.96 2.01 27.90
C ALA A 335 -8.05 2.99 27.41
N LYS A 336 -7.95 4.27 27.79
CA LYS A 336 -8.89 5.30 27.35
C LYS A 336 -8.76 5.58 25.86
N LEU A 337 -7.53 5.85 25.39
CA LEU A 337 -7.27 6.06 23.96
C LEU A 337 -7.64 4.82 23.13
N PHE A 338 -7.33 3.62 23.65
CA PHE A 338 -7.73 2.39 22.99
C PHE A 338 -9.25 2.28 22.81
N ALA A 339 -10.02 2.61 23.85
CA ALA A 339 -11.48 2.61 23.80
C ALA A 339 -12.06 3.68 22.86
N ASP A 340 -11.43 4.86 22.80
CA ASP A 340 -11.83 5.92 21.87
C ASP A 340 -11.61 5.50 20.40
N LEU A 341 -10.53 4.75 20.12
CA LEU A 341 -10.23 4.24 18.78
C LEU A 341 -11.05 3.00 18.39
N ASN A 342 -11.41 2.19 19.37
CA ASN A 342 -12.16 0.94 19.20
C ASN A 342 -13.44 0.96 20.06
N PRO A 343 -14.46 1.76 19.67
CA PRO A 343 -15.67 1.96 20.46
C PRO A 343 -16.65 0.78 20.29
N ASP A 344 -16.22 -0.42 20.66
CA ASP A 344 -17.02 -1.65 20.65
C ASP A 344 -17.05 -2.25 22.06
N ASP A 345 -18.20 -2.22 22.72
CA ASP A 345 -18.34 -2.65 24.12
C ASP A 345 -17.97 -4.14 24.30
N SER A 346 -18.33 -5.00 23.34
CA SER A 346 -18.00 -6.43 23.40
C SER A 346 -16.49 -6.65 23.39
N LEU A 347 -15.74 -5.91 22.57
CA LEU A 347 -14.27 -5.95 22.57
C LEU A 347 -13.70 -5.41 23.89
N LEU A 348 -14.22 -4.28 24.37
CA LEU A 348 -13.70 -3.66 25.59
C LEU A 348 -13.92 -4.55 26.82
N ASP A 349 -15.04 -5.27 26.88
CA ASP A 349 -15.33 -6.23 27.94
C ASP A 349 -14.47 -7.51 27.86
N GLU A 350 -13.99 -7.88 26.66
CA GLU A 350 -13.04 -8.98 26.48
C GLU A 350 -11.64 -8.63 27.02
N ILE A 351 -11.19 -7.39 26.80
CA ILE A 351 -9.83 -6.95 27.16
C ILE A 351 -9.71 -6.57 28.65
N LYS A 352 -10.81 -6.16 29.29
CA LYS A 352 -10.82 -5.79 30.73
C LYS A 352 -10.78 -6.99 31.68
N LYS A 353 -10.88 -8.22 31.18
CA LYS A 353 -10.75 -9.47 31.96
C LYS A 353 -9.28 -9.81 32.16
#